data_AF-A0A7T5BL63-F1
#
_entry.id   AF-A0A7T5BL63-F1
#
_cell.length_a   1.000
_cell.length_b   1.000
_cell.length_c   1.000
_cell.angle_alpha   90.00
_cell.angle_beta   90.00
_cell.angle_gamma   90.00
#
_symmetry.space_group_name_H-M   'P 1'
#
loop_
_entity.id
_entity.type
_entity.pdbx_description
1 polymer ?
#
loop_
_entity_poly.entity_id
_entity_poly.type
_entity_poly.pdbx_seq_one_letter_code
_entity_poly.pdbx_strand_id
1 'polypeptide(L)'
;MTDSPADATPYEVLGVPASADDDTLRRAYRRAARESHPDLGGDAQRFRRVQLAWERIGTPAARRAYDVGSRGYAGQTASGPSAASAGRPDTGRDAYAPPAARRDSRPRARSHGHPGGRSREVFLQAEREWVGLGDPIEDPYDPALIRSAPRHIRRLLAEALAEEATAAIVSDMGIGVTVWHDLDAGSEGKLDHAVLTPSGLWAVESIDWGAPVRVEHGEVVGETLAAGERPVKELVRAARAVQKQTRVRFTGRLLVVPDAAVDGDVQLVGSPKKPTALVVRRSALAQVLNGVWSPAGSVDVFDIRDRLQQTVRFV
;
A
#
# COMPACT_ATOMS: atom_id res chain seq x y z
N MET A 1 -10.25 3.77 -9.04
CA MET A 1 -8.94 4.37 -8.76
C MET A 1 -8.88 4.55 -7.27
N THR A 2 -7.93 3.90 -6.64
CA THR A 2 -7.57 4.17 -5.26
C THR A 2 -6.91 5.56 -5.19
N ASP A 3 -6.87 6.15 -4.00
CA ASP A 3 -6.11 7.38 -3.76
C ASP A 3 -4.60 7.10 -3.55
N SER A 4 -4.13 5.91 -3.97
CA SER A 4 -2.72 5.52 -3.94
C SER A 4 -1.91 6.30 -4.96
N PRO A 5 -0.67 6.74 -4.63
CA PRO A 5 0.21 7.33 -5.63
C PRO A 5 0.65 6.33 -6.71
N ALA A 6 0.65 5.02 -6.44
CA ALA A 6 1.03 3.99 -7.42
C ALA A 6 -0.04 3.72 -8.50
N ASP A 7 -1.29 4.16 -8.29
CA ASP A 7 -2.36 3.99 -9.27
C ASP A 7 -2.02 4.68 -10.58
N ALA A 8 -2.39 4.06 -11.71
CA ALA A 8 -2.26 4.71 -13.00
C ALA A 8 -3.03 6.04 -13.00
N THR A 9 -2.45 7.13 -13.50
CA THR A 9 -3.15 8.42 -13.64
C THR A 9 -4.25 8.30 -14.72
N PRO A 10 -5.29 9.17 -14.72
CA PRO A 10 -6.28 9.19 -15.79
C PRO A 10 -5.65 9.34 -17.18
N TYR A 11 -4.56 10.10 -17.29
CA TYR A 11 -3.78 10.25 -18.53
C TYR A 11 -3.13 8.94 -18.96
N GLU A 12 -2.49 8.22 -18.03
CA GLU A 12 -1.91 6.90 -18.29
C GLU A 12 -2.98 5.86 -18.67
N VAL A 13 -4.13 5.86 -17.98
CA VAL A 13 -5.27 4.97 -18.29
C VAL A 13 -5.79 5.21 -19.71
N LEU A 14 -5.86 6.46 -20.15
CA LEU A 14 -6.29 6.82 -21.50
C LEU A 14 -5.16 6.74 -22.55
N GLY A 15 -3.91 6.51 -22.12
CA GLY A 15 -2.74 6.40 -23.00
C GLY A 15 -2.39 7.72 -23.70
N VAL A 16 -2.47 8.85 -22.99
CA VAL A 16 -2.11 10.18 -23.50
C VAL A 16 -1.19 10.92 -22.52
N PRO A 17 -0.33 11.84 -23.00
CA PRO A 17 0.43 12.70 -22.10
C PRO A 17 -0.49 13.72 -21.40
N ALA A 18 -0.09 14.19 -20.22
CA ALA A 18 -0.81 15.23 -19.48
C ALA A 18 -0.92 16.56 -20.26
N SER A 19 -0.04 16.79 -21.25
CA SER A 19 -0.05 17.94 -22.16
C SER A 19 -1.00 17.80 -23.37
N ALA A 20 -1.70 16.67 -23.52
CA ALA A 20 -2.57 16.43 -24.67
C ALA A 20 -3.69 17.47 -24.78
N ASP A 21 -4.02 17.93 -25.99
CA ASP A 21 -5.18 18.81 -26.20
C ASP A 21 -6.52 18.08 -25.97
N ASP A 22 -7.60 18.84 -25.80
CA ASP A 22 -8.94 18.31 -25.50
C ASP A 22 -9.47 17.37 -26.59
N ASP A 23 -9.09 17.61 -27.85
CA ASP A 23 -9.49 16.76 -28.96
C ASP A 23 -8.78 15.40 -28.94
N THR A 24 -7.49 15.40 -28.64
CA THR A 24 -6.69 14.19 -28.44
C THR A 24 -7.22 13.40 -27.26
N LEU A 25 -7.54 14.08 -26.16
CA LEU A 25 -8.13 13.46 -24.98
C LEU A 25 -9.48 12.79 -25.29
N ARG A 26 -10.39 13.50 -25.98
CA ARG A 26 -11.68 12.94 -26.45
C ARG A 26 -11.49 11.74 -27.39
N ARG A 27 -10.54 11.81 -28.33
CA ARG A 27 -10.24 10.70 -29.24
C ARG A 27 -9.71 9.48 -28.49
N ALA A 28 -8.79 9.69 -27.56
CA ALA A 28 -8.19 8.63 -26.76
C ALA A 28 -9.22 7.92 -25.88
N TYR A 29 -10.11 8.68 -25.23
CA TYR A 29 -11.23 8.10 -24.49
C TYR A 29 -12.13 7.22 -25.35
N ARG A 30 -12.57 7.70 -26.52
CA ARG A 30 -13.42 6.90 -27.42
C ARG A 30 -12.74 5.61 -27.88
N ARG A 31 -11.42 5.65 -28.11
CA ARG A 31 -10.63 4.47 -28.46
C ARG A 31 -10.56 3.49 -27.28
N ALA A 32 -10.10 3.96 -26.12
CA ALA A 32 -9.95 3.15 -24.92
C ALA A 32 -11.27 2.53 -24.47
N ALA A 33 -12.39 3.27 -24.56
CA ALA A 33 -13.71 2.76 -24.22
C ALA A 33 -14.17 1.62 -25.14
N ARG A 34 -13.90 1.71 -26.45
CA ARG A 34 -14.22 0.62 -27.40
C ARG A 34 -13.35 -0.61 -27.17
N GLU A 35 -12.04 -0.41 -26.99
CA GLU A 35 -11.08 -1.51 -26.77
C GLU A 35 -11.34 -2.27 -25.47
N SER A 36 -11.86 -1.59 -24.44
CA SER A 36 -12.14 -2.21 -23.14
C SER A 36 -13.58 -2.70 -22.97
N HIS A 37 -14.48 -2.45 -23.93
CA HIS A 37 -15.90 -2.76 -23.77
C HIS A 37 -16.16 -4.27 -23.65
N PRO A 38 -16.87 -4.76 -22.61
CA PRO A 38 -17.08 -6.19 -22.39
C PRO A 38 -17.83 -6.87 -23.55
N ASP A 39 -18.84 -6.20 -24.12
CA ASP A 39 -19.59 -6.75 -25.26
C ASP A 39 -18.76 -6.83 -26.56
N LEU A 40 -17.60 -6.17 -26.61
CA LEU A 40 -16.66 -6.24 -27.73
C LEU A 40 -15.46 -7.14 -27.43
N GLY A 41 -15.54 -7.96 -26.36
CA GLY A 41 -14.48 -8.86 -25.93
C GLY A 41 -13.40 -8.19 -25.07
N GLY A 42 -13.64 -6.97 -24.59
CA GLY A 42 -12.77 -6.25 -23.66
C GLY A 42 -12.96 -6.67 -22.21
N ASP A 43 -12.12 -6.14 -21.33
CA ASP A 43 -12.17 -6.40 -19.89
C ASP A 43 -13.02 -5.37 -19.14
N ALA A 44 -14.01 -5.83 -18.39
CA ALA A 44 -14.93 -4.98 -17.64
C ALA A 44 -14.23 -4.14 -16.56
N GLN A 45 -13.16 -4.64 -15.94
CA GLN A 45 -12.38 -3.86 -14.97
C GLN A 45 -11.66 -2.70 -15.67
N ARG A 46 -11.01 -2.98 -16.82
CA ARG A 46 -10.37 -1.96 -17.66
C ARG A 46 -11.39 -0.92 -18.14
N PHE A 47 -12.58 -1.33 -18.55
CA PHE A 47 -13.64 -0.40 -18.95
C PHE A 47 -14.02 0.55 -17.82
N ARG A 48 -14.23 0.02 -16.61
CA ARG A 48 -14.49 0.86 -15.42
C ARG A 48 -13.34 1.84 -15.15
N ARG A 49 -12.07 1.42 -15.28
CA ARG A 49 -10.92 2.33 -15.14
C ARG A 49 -10.97 3.46 -16.16
N VAL A 50 -11.31 3.16 -17.42
CA VAL A 50 -11.45 4.16 -18.48
C VAL A 50 -12.58 5.15 -18.20
N GLN A 51 -13.73 4.68 -17.70
CA GLN A 51 -14.85 5.56 -17.31
C GLN A 51 -14.46 6.50 -16.16
N LEU A 52 -13.87 5.96 -15.09
CA LEU A 52 -13.40 6.77 -13.96
C LEU A 52 -12.32 7.78 -14.37
N ALA A 53 -11.44 7.42 -15.29
CA ALA A 53 -10.46 8.36 -15.84
C ALA A 53 -11.15 9.51 -16.58
N TRP A 54 -12.15 9.20 -17.40
CA TRP A 54 -12.93 10.21 -18.13
C TRP A 54 -13.72 11.14 -17.19
N GLU A 55 -14.30 10.62 -16.11
CA GLU A 55 -14.97 11.44 -15.11
C GLU A 55 -14.02 12.47 -14.47
N ARG A 56 -12.75 12.09 -14.27
CA ARG A 56 -11.75 12.94 -13.62
C ARG A 56 -11.16 14.01 -14.53
N ILE A 57 -10.98 13.74 -15.82
CA ILE A 57 -10.28 14.68 -16.74
C ILE A 57 -11.04 15.00 -18.03
N GLY A 58 -12.23 14.45 -18.25
CA GLY A 58 -12.96 14.57 -19.52
C GLY A 58 -13.57 15.94 -19.80
N THR A 59 -13.67 16.82 -18.78
CA THR A 59 -14.10 18.21 -18.94
C THR A 59 -12.97 19.18 -18.57
N PRO A 60 -12.89 20.38 -19.18
CA PRO A 60 -11.86 21.35 -18.82
C PRO A 60 -11.86 21.72 -17.33
N ALA A 61 -13.04 21.76 -16.70
CA ALA A 61 -13.16 22.03 -15.27
C ALA A 61 -12.61 20.87 -14.41
N ALA A 62 -13.01 19.63 -14.71
CA ALA A 62 -12.53 18.44 -14.00
C ALA A 62 -11.02 18.24 -14.20
N ARG A 63 -10.54 18.44 -15.43
CA ARG A 63 -9.11 18.38 -15.78
C ARG A 63 -8.29 19.40 -15.00
N ARG A 64 -8.71 20.67 -14.96
CA ARG A 64 -8.01 21.71 -14.16
C ARG A 64 -8.01 21.37 -12.67
N ALA A 65 -9.15 20.92 -12.13
CA ALA A 65 -9.24 20.52 -10.73
C ALA A 65 -8.30 19.34 -10.43
N TYR A 66 -8.25 18.36 -11.34
CA TYR A 66 -7.29 17.28 -11.28
C TYR A 66 -5.86 17.83 -11.31
N ASP A 67 -5.44 18.57 -12.33
CA ASP A 67 -4.05 18.98 -12.53
C ASP A 67 -3.51 19.87 -11.39
N VAL A 68 -4.31 20.83 -10.90
CA VAL A 68 -3.89 21.76 -9.83
C VAL A 68 -3.79 21.09 -8.45
N GLY A 69 -4.26 19.83 -8.31
CA GLY A 69 -4.35 19.17 -7.01
C GLY A 69 -5.43 19.77 -6.09
N SER A 70 -6.22 20.71 -6.61
CA SER A 70 -7.36 21.31 -5.91
C SER A 70 -8.54 20.36 -5.89
N ARG A 71 -8.83 19.86 -4.69
CA ARG A 71 -10.05 19.08 -4.40
C ARG A 71 -11.31 19.83 -4.85
N GLY A 72 -12.17 19.13 -5.57
CA GLY A 72 -13.50 19.68 -5.86
C GLY A 72 -14.36 18.93 -6.87
N TYR A 73 -14.33 17.59 -6.91
CA TYR A 73 -15.38 16.84 -7.62
C TYR A 73 -15.68 15.48 -6.98
N ALA A 74 -15.69 15.43 -5.65
CA ALA A 74 -16.32 14.35 -4.91
C ALA A 74 -17.31 15.00 -3.92
N GLY A 75 -18.56 15.19 -4.34
CA GLY A 75 -19.61 15.70 -3.47
C GLY A 75 -20.59 16.69 -4.10
N GLN A 76 -21.29 16.29 -5.16
CA GLN A 76 -22.55 16.94 -5.57
C GLN A 76 -23.60 15.93 -6.03
N THR A 77 -23.76 14.81 -5.30
CA THR A 77 -24.98 13.97 -5.37
C THR A 77 -25.24 13.26 -4.04
N ALA A 78 -25.53 14.00 -2.97
CA ALA A 78 -26.25 13.48 -1.79
C ALA A 78 -26.62 14.62 -0.85
N SER A 79 -27.82 15.17 -1.03
CA SER A 79 -28.43 16.09 -0.06
C SER A 79 -29.12 15.27 1.03
N GLY A 80 -28.64 15.37 2.27
CA GLY A 80 -29.30 14.85 3.48
C GLY A 80 -28.75 15.56 4.73
N PRO A 81 -29.59 16.01 5.69
CA PRO A 81 -29.13 16.87 6.77
C PRO A 81 -28.56 16.10 7.98
N SER A 82 -27.33 16.49 8.33
CA SER A 82 -26.62 16.54 9.63
C SER A 82 -27.01 15.64 10.83
N ALA A 83 -25.99 14.96 11.38
CA ALA A 83 -25.70 14.95 12.82
C ALA A 83 -24.19 14.77 13.07
N ALA A 84 -23.68 15.45 14.11
CA ALA A 84 -22.28 15.76 14.38
C ALA A 84 -21.40 14.61 14.91
N SER A 85 -20.11 14.57 14.51
CA SER A 85 -18.95 14.63 15.44
C SER A 85 -17.59 14.47 14.72
N ALA A 86 -16.65 15.33 15.10
CA ALA A 86 -15.19 15.19 15.09
C ALA A 86 -14.46 14.71 13.81
N GLY A 87 -13.84 15.67 13.12
CA GLY A 87 -12.78 15.44 12.14
C GLY A 87 -12.92 16.38 10.95
N ARG A 88 -12.20 17.51 10.97
CA ARG A 88 -12.00 18.30 9.74
C ARG A 88 -11.49 17.36 8.65
N PRO A 89 -11.97 17.43 7.39
CA PRO A 89 -11.34 16.71 6.30
C PRO A 89 -9.96 17.35 6.06
N ASP A 90 -8.97 16.68 6.64
CA ASP A 90 -7.53 16.73 6.37
C ASP A 90 -7.22 17.32 5.01
N THR A 91 -6.70 18.56 4.94
CA THR A 91 -6.44 19.31 3.71
C THR A 91 -5.46 18.56 2.80
N GLY A 92 -5.69 18.55 1.48
CA GLY A 92 -4.95 17.70 0.52
C GLY A 92 -3.43 17.89 0.44
N ARG A 93 -2.86 18.86 1.18
CA ARG A 93 -1.42 19.01 1.39
C ARG A 93 -0.83 17.86 2.24
N ASP A 94 -1.65 17.26 3.09
CA ASP A 94 -1.21 16.26 4.07
C ASP A 94 -1.45 14.81 3.60
N ALA A 95 -1.96 14.59 2.38
CA ALA A 95 -2.45 13.28 1.93
C ALA A 95 -1.34 12.20 1.90
N TYR A 96 -0.10 12.62 1.65
CA TYR A 96 1.08 11.76 1.64
C TYR A 96 2.08 12.10 2.74
N ALA A 97 1.83 13.17 3.50
CA ALA A 97 2.68 13.57 4.60
C ALA A 97 2.61 12.54 5.74
N PRO A 98 3.71 12.34 6.48
CA PRO A 98 3.69 11.47 7.65
C PRO A 98 2.61 11.93 8.64
N PRO A 99 1.80 11.02 9.20
CA PRO A 99 0.75 11.41 10.12
C PRO A 99 1.35 12.03 11.39
N ALA A 100 0.80 13.15 11.83
CA ALA A 100 1.16 13.74 13.11
C ALA A 100 0.83 12.76 14.26
N ALA A 101 1.72 12.67 15.25
CA ALA A 101 1.54 11.80 16.41
C ALA A 101 0.22 12.10 17.11
N ARG A 102 -0.73 11.15 17.05
CA ARG A 102 -2.05 11.29 17.69
C ARG A 102 -1.89 11.15 19.20
N ARG A 103 -2.41 12.12 19.95
CA ARG A 103 -2.51 12.04 21.42
C ARG A 103 -3.78 11.27 21.78
N ASP A 104 -3.69 9.95 21.73
CA ASP A 104 -4.75 9.04 22.17
C ASP A 104 -4.34 8.36 23.48
N SER A 105 -5.22 8.38 24.49
CA SER A 105 -4.97 7.78 25.81
C SER A 105 -5.30 6.29 25.85
N ARG A 106 -5.88 5.73 24.78
CA ARG A 106 -6.18 4.30 24.71
C ARG A 106 -4.89 3.46 24.78
N PRO A 107 -4.89 2.36 25.54
CA PRO A 107 -3.77 1.43 25.56
C PRO A 107 -3.53 0.83 24.16
N ARG A 108 -2.36 1.11 23.57
CA ARG A 108 -1.95 0.69 22.22
C ARG A 108 -0.98 -0.50 22.26
N ALA A 109 -0.75 -1.11 21.09
CA ALA A 109 0.30 -2.11 20.94
C ALA A 109 1.68 -1.50 21.29
N ARG A 110 2.59 -2.33 21.80
CA ARG A 110 3.99 -1.95 21.95
C ARG A 110 4.64 -1.91 20.57
N SER A 111 5.28 -0.79 20.22
CA SER A 111 5.88 -0.58 18.90
C SER A 111 7.36 -0.20 19.04
N HIS A 112 8.18 -0.76 18.17
CA HIS A 112 9.63 -0.52 18.08
C HIS A 112 10.02 -0.30 16.61
N GLY A 113 11.01 0.56 16.36
CA GLY A 113 11.41 0.95 15.00
C GLY A 113 10.57 2.11 14.44
N HIS A 114 10.79 2.45 13.17
CA HIS A 114 10.17 3.58 12.49
C HIS A 114 9.41 3.11 11.25
N PRO A 115 8.12 2.76 11.33
CA PRO A 115 7.40 2.22 10.17
C PRO A 115 7.42 3.19 8.99
N GLY A 116 7.79 2.70 7.82
CA GLY A 116 7.87 3.48 6.58
C GLY A 116 9.08 4.40 6.52
N GLY A 117 9.94 4.44 7.54
CA GLY A 117 11.05 5.39 7.62
C GLY A 117 12.05 5.16 6.49
N ARG A 118 12.51 3.90 6.35
CA ARG A 118 13.44 3.53 5.27
C ARG A 118 12.81 3.72 3.89
N SER A 119 11.55 3.32 3.74
CA SER A 119 10.80 3.43 2.48
C SER A 119 10.61 4.88 2.04
N ARG A 120 10.31 5.80 2.98
CA ARG A 120 10.25 7.24 2.72
C ARG A 120 11.59 7.82 2.34
N GLU A 121 12.66 7.44 3.01
CA GLU A 121 14.00 7.92 2.67
C GLU A 121 14.37 7.56 1.22
N VAL A 122 14.11 6.32 0.82
CA VAL A 122 14.34 5.84 -0.55
C VAL A 122 13.48 6.63 -1.56
N PHE A 123 12.20 6.87 -1.24
CA PHE A 123 11.33 7.70 -2.07
C PHE A 123 11.87 9.14 -2.22
N LEU A 124 12.19 9.82 -1.12
CA LEU A 124 12.66 11.20 -1.14
C LEU A 124 13.99 11.34 -1.90
N GLN A 125 14.85 10.33 -1.82
CA GLN A 125 16.09 10.31 -2.59
C GLN A 125 15.81 10.18 -4.08
N ALA A 126 14.96 9.23 -4.49
CA ALA A 126 14.59 9.03 -5.89
C ALA A 126 13.87 10.26 -6.47
N GLU A 127 12.99 10.89 -5.70
CA GLU A 127 12.29 12.11 -6.10
C GLU A 127 13.27 13.27 -6.34
N ARG A 128 14.20 13.51 -5.42
CA ARG A 128 15.24 14.55 -5.59
C ARG A 128 16.11 14.32 -6.81
N GLU A 129 16.51 13.07 -7.06
CA GLU A 129 17.30 12.72 -8.24
C GLU A 129 16.52 12.95 -9.54
N TRP A 130 15.22 12.67 -9.53
CA TRP A 130 14.35 12.88 -10.69
C TRP A 130 14.02 14.34 -10.97
N VAL A 131 13.66 15.12 -9.95
CA VAL A 131 13.42 16.57 -10.09
C VAL A 131 14.70 17.29 -10.51
N GLY A 132 15.84 16.80 -10.03
CA GLY A 132 17.16 17.36 -10.30
C GLY A 132 17.76 17.97 -9.04
N LEU A 133 19.02 17.62 -8.76
CA LEU A 133 19.72 17.96 -7.52
C LEU A 133 19.90 19.47 -7.24
N GLY A 134 19.56 20.35 -8.19
CA GLY A 134 19.72 21.80 -8.09
C GLY A 134 18.44 22.59 -7.81
N ASP A 135 17.26 21.99 -8.00
CA ASP A 135 15.99 22.68 -7.82
C ASP A 135 15.41 22.35 -6.43
N PRO A 136 15.11 23.36 -5.59
CA PRO A 136 14.53 23.10 -4.28
C PRO A 136 13.11 22.57 -4.42
N ILE A 137 12.86 21.39 -3.86
CA ILE A 137 11.50 20.87 -3.70
C ILE A 137 10.90 21.52 -2.46
N GLU A 138 9.92 22.40 -2.65
CA GLU A 138 9.24 23.09 -1.54
C GLU A 138 8.39 22.13 -0.70
N ASP A 139 7.67 21.22 -1.36
CA ASP A 139 6.83 20.20 -0.73
C ASP A 139 6.97 18.86 -1.48
N PRO A 140 7.76 17.90 -0.94
CA PRO A 140 7.98 16.59 -1.57
C PRO A 140 6.74 15.68 -1.54
N TYR A 141 5.65 16.14 -0.92
CA TYR A 141 4.40 15.40 -0.85
C TYR A 141 3.28 16.09 -1.63
N ASP A 142 3.61 17.13 -2.41
CA ASP A 142 2.62 17.81 -3.26
C ASP A 142 1.97 16.81 -4.25
N PRO A 143 0.64 16.64 -4.22
CA PRO A 143 0.00 15.65 -5.07
C PRO A 143 0.17 15.88 -6.58
N ALA A 144 0.40 17.11 -7.04
CA ALA A 144 0.66 17.37 -8.45
C ALA A 144 2.09 16.92 -8.83
N LEU A 145 3.08 17.24 -7.98
CA LEU A 145 4.45 16.75 -8.12
C LEU A 145 4.47 15.21 -8.15
N ILE A 146 3.89 14.57 -7.14
CA ILE A 146 3.83 13.11 -7.05
C ILE A 146 3.22 12.50 -8.31
N ARG A 147 2.07 12.99 -8.79
CA ARG A 147 1.42 12.44 -9.99
C ARG A 147 2.21 12.62 -11.27
N SER A 148 3.03 13.66 -11.35
CA SER A 148 3.91 13.91 -12.50
C SER A 148 5.17 13.04 -12.49
N ALA A 149 5.51 12.44 -11.34
CA ALA A 149 6.67 11.57 -11.20
C ALA A 149 6.50 10.26 -12.00
N PRO A 150 7.62 9.71 -12.53
CA PRO A 150 7.65 8.37 -13.09
C PRO A 150 7.02 7.34 -12.16
N ARG A 151 6.32 6.37 -12.75
CA ARG A 151 5.58 5.35 -12.01
C ARG A 151 6.41 4.63 -10.94
N HIS A 152 7.67 4.31 -11.23
CA HIS A 152 8.54 3.62 -10.29
C HIS A 152 8.86 4.47 -9.04
N ILE A 153 8.89 5.80 -9.16
CA ILE A 153 9.07 6.71 -8.01
C ILE A 153 7.79 6.77 -7.18
N ARG A 154 6.63 6.91 -7.84
CA ARG A 154 5.32 6.87 -7.17
C ARG A 154 5.08 5.56 -6.42
N ARG A 155 5.60 4.45 -6.94
CA ARG A 155 5.57 3.12 -6.30
C ARG A 155 6.31 3.12 -4.96
N LEU A 156 7.47 3.77 -4.86
CA LEU A 156 8.23 3.88 -3.61
C LEU A 156 7.43 4.61 -2.52
N LEU A 157 6.75 5.70 -2.87
CA LEU A 157 5.85 6.39 -1.94
C LEU A 157 4.67 5.51 -1.54
N ALA A 158 4.07 4.78 -2.49
CA ALA A 158 2.96 3.87 -2.19
C ALA A 158 3.37 2.76 -1.23
N GLU A 159 4.60 2.23 -1.34
CA GLU A 159 5.16 1.25 -0.41
C GLU A 159 5.30 1.84 0.99
N ALA A 160 5.89 3.03 1.11
CA ALA A 160 6.00 3.73 2.39
C ALA A 160 4.62 3.93 3.05
N LEU A 161 3.62 4.38 2.29
CA LEU A 161 2.27 4.59 2.80
C LEU A 161 1.56 3.26 3.15
N ALA A 162 1.81 2.18 2.39
CA ALA A 162 1.25 0.87 2.69
C ALA A 162 1.79 0.30 4.00
N GLU A 163 3.09 0.47 4.22
CA GLU A 163 3.78 0.10 5.46
C GLU A 163 3.22 0.88 6.66
N GLU A 164 3.13 2.21 6.56
CA GLU A 164 2.56 3.06 7.62
C GLU A 164 1.10 2.73 7.93
N ALA A 165 0.29 2.46 6.90
CA ALA A 165 -1.10 2.07 7.08
C ALA A 165 -1.23 0.72 7.82
N THR A 166 -0.29 -0.19 7.57
CA THR A 166 -0.21 -1.49 8.27
C THR A 166 0.18 -1.28 9.73
N ALA A 167 1.19 -0.47 9.99
CA ALA A 167 1.61 -0.11 11.35
C ALA A 167 0.49 0.57 12.14
N ALA A 168 -0.30 1.44 11.51
CA ALA A 168 -1.44 2.10 12.14
C ALA A 168 -2.50 1.08 12.60
N ILE A 169 -2.86 0.11 11.74
CA ILE A 169 -3.81 -0.95 12.09
C ILE A 169 -3.28 -1.78 13.26
N VAL A 170 -2.02 -2.21 13.19
CA VAL A 170 -1.39 -3.05 14.23
C VAL A 170 -1.29 -2.29 15.56
N SER A 171 -0.97 -0.99 15.53
CA SER A 171 -0.89 -0.14 16.72
C SER A 171 -2.22 -0.08 17.49
N ASP A 172 -3.35 -0.13 16.78
CA ASP A 172 -4.69 0.00 17.35
C ASP A 172 -5.24 -1.35 17.86
N MET A 173 -4.52 -2.47 17.67
CA MET A 173 -4.93 -3.80 18.17
C MET A 173 -4.80 -3.99 19.69
N GLY A 174 -4.23 -3.01 20.40
CA GLY A 174 -4.15 -3.00 21.86
C GLY A 174 -2.93 -3.71 22.47
N ILE A 175 -2.88 -3.73 23.81
CA ILE A 175 -1.69 -4.06 24.62
C ILE A 175 -1.17 -5.50 24.50
N GLY A 176 -1.99 -6.41 23.99
CA GLY A 176 -1.63 -7.80 23.74
C GLY A 176 -0.68 -7.98 22.54
N VAL A 177 -0.53 -6.93 21.73
CA VAL A 177 0.29 -6.93 20.52
C VAL A 177 1.62 -6.24 20.77
N THR A 178 2.69 -6.78 20.18
CA THR A 178 4.00 -6.14 20.10
C THR A 178 4.47 -6.19 18.66
N VAL A 179 4.95 -5.07 18.14
CA VAL A 179 5.40 -4.95 16.75
C VAL A 179 6.79 -4.33 16.69
N TRP A 180 7.60 -4.86 15.79
CA TRP A 180 8.88 -4.29 15.37
C TRP A 180 8.74 -3.89 13.90
N HIS A 181 9.17 -2.69 13.55
CA HIS A 181 9.10 -2.12 12.20
C HIS A 181 10.48 -1.94 11.61
N ASP A 182 10.61 -1.97 10.27
CA ASP A 182 11.87 -1.75 9.54
C ASP A 182 13.02 -2.67 10.04
N LEU A 183 12.79 -3.99 10.05
CA LEU A 183 13.79 -4.95 10.51
C LEU A 183 14.87 -5.17 9.45
N ASP A 184 16.14 -5.11 9.84
CA ASP A 184 17.28 -5.47 9.00
C ASP A 184 17.24 -6.97 8.63
N ALA A 185 17.15 -7.26 7.33
CA ALA A 185 17.20 -8.62 6.77
C ALA A 185 18.55 -8.90 6.06
N GLY A 186 19.57 -8.09 6.31
CA GLY A 186 20.90 -8.21 5.76
C GLY A 186 20.91 -8.02 4.23
N SER A 187 21.47 -8.99 3.51
CA SER A 187 21.53 -8.94 2.03
C SER A 187 20.16 -9.06 1.36
N GLU A 188 19.13 -9.47 2.10
CA GLU A 188 17.75 -9.54 1.60
C GLU A 188 17.00 -8.21 1.76
N GLY A 189 17.66 -7.15 2.25
CA GLY A 189 17.07 -5.83 2.44
C GLY A 189 16.45 -5.67 3.83
N LYS A 190 15.15 -5.38 3.89
CA LYS A 190 14.39 -5.23 5.12
C LYS A 190 13.18 -6.15 5.15
N LEU A 191 12.66 -6.40 6.35
CA LEU A 191 11.32 -6.92 6.57
C LEU A 191 10.50 -5.80 7.21
N ASP A 192 9.39 -5.41 6.58
CA ASP A 192 8.60 -4.26 7.05
C ASP A 192 8.19 -4.42 8.50
N HIS A 193 7.54 -5.54 8.87
CA HIS A 193 7.12 -5.78 10.24
C HIS A 193 7.29 -7.22 10.73
N ALA A 194 7.62 -7.34 12.02
CA ALA A 194 7.39 -8.54 12.80
C ALA A 194 6.27 -8.25 13.82
N VAL A 195 5.14 -8.94 13.73
CA VAL A 195 3.95 -8.70 14.58
C VAL A 195 3.72 -9.90 15.49
N LEU A 196 3.92 -9.70 16.79
CA LEU A 196 3.64 -10.69 17.82
C LEU A 196 2.27 -10.46 18.44
N THR A 197 1.41 -11.44 18.31
CA THR A 197 0.08 -11.49 18.94
C THR A 197 -0.04 -12.74 19.82
N PRO A 198 -1.11 -12.87 20.62
CA PRO A 198 -1.37 -14.12 21.34
C PRO A 198 -1.51 -15.35 20.43
N SER A 199 -1.83 -15.14 19.15
CA SER A 199 -2.07 -16.20 18.16
C SER A 199 -0.80 -16.58 17.39
N GLY A 200 0.29 -15.82 17.49
CA GLY A 200 1.54 -16.14 16.80
C GLY A 200 2.44 -14.93 16.51
N LEU A 201 3.63 -15.23 15.95
CA LEU A 201 4.54 -14.23 15.41
C LEU A 201 4.45 -14.22 13.87
N TRP A 202 4.18 -13.06 13.29
CA TRP A 202 3.94 -12.90 11.86
C TRP A 202 5.01 -12.03 11.22
N ALA A 203 5.59 -12.49 10.11
CA ALA A 203 6.38 -11.65 9.21
C ALA A 203 5.43 -10.98 8.23
N VAL A 204 5.49 -9.67 8.09
CA VAL A 204 4.56 -8.88 7.30
C VAL A 204 5.36 -7.99 6.36
N GLU A 205 5.01 -8.01 5.09
CA GLU A 205 5.43 -7.03 4.08
C GLU A 205 4.18 -6.33 3.55
N SER A 206 4.28 -5.03 3.31
CA SER A 206 3.17 -4.18 2.92
C SER A 206 3.43 -3.59 1.54
N ILE A 207 2.61 -3.97 0.56
CA ILE A 207 2.92 -3.70 -0.85
C ILE A 207 1.70 -3.11 -1.56
N ASP A 208 1.94 -2.12 -2.42
CA ASP A 208 0.92 -1.47 -3.23
C ASP A 208 1.36 -1.30 -4.70
N TRP A 209 0.94 -2.24 -5.55
CA TRP A 209 1.25 -2.23 -6.98
C TRP A 209 0.40 -1.25 -7.82
N GLY A 210 -0.54 -0.52 -7.21
CA GLY A 210 -1.43 0.42 -7.93
C GLY A 210 -2.37 -0.26 -8.94
N ALA A 211 -2.58 -1.57 -8.82
CA ALA A 211 -3.51 -2.34 -9.63
C ALA A 211 -3.87 -3.68 -8.96
N PRO A 212 -4.96 -4.33 -9.42
CA PRO A 212 -5.29 -5.68 -8.99
C PRO A 212 -4.18 -6.69 -9.32
N VAL A 213 -3.98 -7.62 -8.39
CA VAL A 213 -3.05 -8.74 -8.48
C VAL A 213 -3.79 -10.04 -8.14
N ARG A 214 -3.18 -11.16 -8.50
CA ARG A 214 -3.67 -12.50 -8.15
C ARG A 214 -2.52 -13.44 -7.86
N VAL A 215 -2.81 -14.58 -7.27
CA VAL A 215 -1.81 -15.62 -7.00
C VAL A 215 -1.83 -16.65 -8.12
N GLU A 216 -0.69 -16.86 -8.77
CA GLU A 216 -0.47 -17.92 -9.77
C GLU A 216 0.83 -18.66 -9.48
N HIS A 217 0.80 -19.99 -9.58
CA HIS A 217 2.00 -20.84 -9.41
C HIS A 217 2.82 -20.57 -8.14
N GLY A 218 2.14 -20.17 -7.05
CA GLY A 218 2.79 -19.89 -5.76
C GLY A 218 3.45 -18.52 -5.66
N GLU A 219 3.09 -17.58 -6.55
CA GLU A 219 3.62 -16.22 -6.57
C GLU A 219 2.52 -15.20 -6.89
N VAL A 220 2.74 -13.93 -6.52
CA VAL A 220 1.86 -12.83 -6.93
C VAL A 220 2.18 -12.44 -8.38
N VAL A 221 1.12 -12.29 -9.19
CA VAL A 221 1.20 -11.80 -10.56
C VAL A 221 0.23 -10.64 -10.78
N GLY A 222 0.61 -9.70 -11.62
CA GLY A 222 -0.22 -8.55 -11.98
C GLY A 222 0.40 -7.73 -13.11
N GLU A 223 -0.41 -6.88 -13.73
CA GLU A 223 -0.03 -6.03 -14.88
C GLU A 223 1.11 -5.05 -14.55
N THR A 224 1.28 -4.75 -13.26
CA THR A 224 2.07 -3.62 -12.77
C THR A 224 3.28 -4.03 -11.96
N LEU A 225 3.48 -5.35 -11.79
CA LEU A 225 4.69 -5.91 -11.20
C LEU A 225 5.87 -5.73 -12.15
N ALA A 226 7.04 -5.46 -11.60
CA ALA A 226 8.27 -5.39 -12.37
C ALA A 226 8.65 -6.77 -12.92
N ALA A 227 9.35 -6.78 -14.06
CA ALA A 227 9.83 -8.02 -14.66
C ALA A 227 10.77 -8.75 -13.70
N GLY A 228 10.39 -9.97 -13.31
CA GLY A 228 11.17 -10.79 -12.39
C GLY A 228 10.94 -10.52 -10.90
N GLU A 229 10.07 -9.58 -10.54
CA GLU A 229 9.62 -9.37 -9.16
C GLU A 229 9.01 -10.66 -8.61
N ARG A 230 9.38 -11.04 -7.38
CA ARG A 230 8.91 -12.28 -6.74
C ARG A 230 8.50 -12.01 -5.28
N PRO A 231 7.37 -11.31 -5.05
CA PRO A 231 7.01 -10.79 -3.72
C PRO A 231 6.92 -11.86 -2.63
N VAL A 232 6.35 -13.02 -2.92
CA VAL A 232 6.24 -14.12 -1.95
C VAL A 232 7.62 -14.68 -1.63
N LYS A 233 8.46 -14.85 -2.65
CA LYS A 233 9.82 -15.37 -2.46
C LYS A 233 10.70 -14.39 -1.67
N GLU A 234 10.57 -13.10 -1.94
CA GLU A 234 11.27 -12.01 -1.25
C GLU A 234 10.87 -11.98 0.22
N LEU A 235 9.56 -11.95 0.53
CA LEU A 235 9.06 -12.07 1.92
C LEU A 235 9.58 -13.32 2.63
N VAL A 236 9.61 -14.48 1.95
CA VAL A 236 10.13 -15.72 2.53
C VAL A 236 11.63 -15.60 2.85
N ARG A 237 12.41 -14.93 2.00
CA ARG A 237 13.85 -14.72 2.20
C ARG A 237 14.12 -13.74 3.34
N ALA A 238 13.45 -12.58 3.33
CA ALA A 238 13.56 -11.58 4.39
C ALA A 238 13.20 -12.17 5.76
N ALA A 239 12.05 -12.85 5.85
CA ALA A 239 11.63 -13.54 7.09
C ALA A 239 12.63 -14.62 7.55
N ARG A 240 13.26 -15.35 6.62
CA ARG A 240 14.30 -16.35 6.96
C ARG A 240 15.59 -15.69 7.45
N ALA A 241 15.99 -14.56 6.86
CA ALA A 241 17.16 -13.81 7.28
C ALA A 241 16.98 -13.30 8.72
N VAL A 242 15.84 -12.65 9.00
CA VAL A 242 15.48 -12.21 10.36
C VAL A 242 15.42 -13.39 11.33
N GLN A 243 14.77 -14.51 10.95
CA GLN A 243 14.74 -15.71 11.79
C GLN A 243 16.14 -16.27 12.09
N LYS A 244 17.08 -16.23 11.14
CA LYS A 244 18.45 -16.70 11.35
C LYS A 244 19.19 -15.82 12.34
N GLN A 245 18.98 -14.51 12.27
CA GLN A 245 19.55 -13.53 13.20
C GLN A 245 18.99 -13.67 14.62
N THR A 246 17.66 -13.72 14.74
CA THR A 246 16.97 -13.68 16.04
C THR A 246 16.81 -15.05 16.69
N ARG A 247 16.94 -16.13 15.92
CA ARG A 247 16.62 -17.51 16.32
C ARG A 247 15.16 -17.72 16.71
N VAL A 248 14.27 -16.82 16.28
CA VAL A 248 12.83 -16.92 16.51
C VAL A 248 12.12 -17.29 15.20
N ARG A 249 11.28 -18.33 15.23
CA ARG A 249 10.51 -18.76 14.06
C ARG A 249 9.22 -17.97 13.94
N PHE A 250 8.93 -17.51 12.73
CA PHE A 250 7.63 -16.96 12.39
C PHE A 250 6.58 -18.06 12.27
N THR A 251 5.41 -17.83 12.87
CA THR A 251 4.19 -18.63 12.72
C THR A 251 3.69 -18.59 11.27
N GLY A 252 3.70 -17.41 10.66
CA GLY A 252 3.21 -17.19 9.30
C GLY A 252 3.82 -15.95 8.63
N ARG A 253 3.46 -15.77 7.36
CA ARG A 253 3.98 -14.70 6.48
C ARG A 253 2.81 -14.05 5.76
N LEU A 254 2.73 -12.73 5.80
CA LEU A 254 1.64 -11.93 5.25
C LEU A 254 2.19 -10.95 4.22
N LEU A 255 1.58 -10.93 3.04
CA LEU A 255 1.65 -9.81 2.09
C LEU A 255 0.39 -8.99 2.29
N VAL A 256 0.51 -7.81 2.90
CA VAL A 256 -0.61 -6.91 3.14
C VAL A 256 -0.75 -5.96 1.98
N VAL A 257 -1.94 -5.94 1.38
CA VAL A 257 -2.18 -5.24 0.12
C VAL A 257 -3.41 -4.33 0.24
N PRO A 258 -3.50 -3.22 -0.52
CA PRO A 258 -4.70 -2.39 -0.56
C PRO A 258 -5.96 -3.20 -0.87
N ASP A 259 -7.11 -2.72 -0.40
CA ASP A 259 -8.38 -3.45 -0.53
C ASP A 259 -8.81 -3.70 -1.97
N ALA A 260 -8.44 -2.81 -2.87
CA ALA A 260 -8.71 -2.93 -4.30
C ALA A 260 -7.70 -3.83 -5.04
N ALA A 261 -6.62 -4.28 -4.39
CA ALA A 261 -5.57 -5.07 -5.03
C ALA A 261 -5.96 -6.54 -5.19
N VAL A 262 -6.87 -7.07 -4.36
CA VAL A 262 -7.27 -8.49 -4.41
C VAL A 262 -8.76 -8.68 -4.21
N ASP A 263 -9.29 -9.71 -4.87
CA ASP A 263 -10.62 -10.23 -4.61
C ASP A 263 -10.58 -11.13 -3.36
N GLY A 264 -11.46 -10.85 -2.40
CA GLY A 264 -11.51 -11.53 -1.11
C GLY A 264 -10.58 -10.96 -0.04
N ASP A 265 -10.79 -11.38 1.20
CA ASP A 265 -10.05 -10.88 2.37
C ASP A 265 -8.68 -11.54 2.53
N VAL A 266 -8.58 -12.82 2.15
CA VAL A 266 -7.34 -13.61 2.24
C VAL A 266 -7.23 -14.55 1.05
N GLN A 267 -6.07 -14.55 0.39
CA GLN A 267 -5.68 -15.55 -0.61
C GLN A 267 -4.48 -16.36 -0.11
N LEU A 268 -4.60 -17.69 -0.19
CA LEU A 268 -3.54 -18.61 0.23
C LEU A 268 -2.50 -18.77 -0.88
N VAL A 269 -1.22 -18.70 -0.54
CA VAL A 269 -0.13 -19.02 -1.46
C VAL A 269 0.46 -20.38 -1.13
N GLY A 270 0.38 -21.34 -2.06
CA GLY A 270 0.88 -22.70 -1.88
C GLY A 270 -0.18 -23.66 -1.33
N SER A 271 0.24 -24.61 -0.48
CA SER A 271 -0.67 -25.66 0.02
C SER A 271 -1.64 -25.12 1.09
N PRO A 272 -2.94 -25.42 1.04
CA PRO A 272 -3.90 -24.99 2.06
C PRO A 272 -3.58 -25.47 3.48
N LYS A 273 -2.94 -26.62 3.64
CA LYS A 273 -2.57 -27.17 4.96
C LYS A 273 -1.40 -26.43 5.60
N LYS A 274 -0.52 -25.85 4.78
CA LYS A 274 0.69 -25.15 5.21
C LYS A 274 1.03 -24.08 4.17
N PRO A 275 0.30 -22.95 4.19
CA PRO A 275 0.52 -21.91 3.21
C PRO A 275 1.94 -21.35 3.37
N THR A 276 2.55 -21.02 2.24
CA THR A 276 3.88 -20.39 2.20
C THR A 276 3.78 -18.95 2.70
N ALA A 277 2.73 -18.25 2.26
CA ALA A 277 2.33 -16.92 2.68
C ALA A 277 0.81 -16.76 2.48
N LEU A 278 0.26 -15.69 3.07
CA LEU A 278 -1.10 -15.21 2.85
C LEU A 278 -1.01 -13.84 2.16
N VAL A 279 -1.76 -13.64 1.08
CA VAL A 279 -2.02 -12.29 0.57
C VAL A 279 -3.29 -11.80 1.27
N VAL A 280 -3.19 -10.71 2.03
CA VAL A 280 -4.22 -10.25 2.95
C VAL A 280 -4.63 -8.84 2.58
N ARG A 281 -5.93 -8.67 2.37
CA ARG A 281 -6.54 -7.35 2.25
C ARG A 281 -6.25 -6.54 3.51
N ARG A 282 -5.83 -5.28 3.36
CA ARG A 282 -5.48 -4.41 4.49
C ARG A 282 -6.60 -4.33 5.54
N SER A 283 -7.85 -4.17 5.14
CA SER A 283 -8.99 -4.15 6.08
C SER A 283 -9.23 -5.47 6.83
N ALA A 284 -8.76 -6.61 6.31
CA ALA A 284 -8.86 -7.91 6.96
C ALA A 284 -7.68 -8.24 7.89
N LEU A 285 -6.62 -7.41 7.91
CA LEU A 285 -5.38 -7.69 8.63
C LEU A 285 -5.59 -7.98 10.12
N ALA A 286 -6.36 -7.14 10.81
CA ALA A 286 -6.60 -7.31 12.24
C ALA A 286 -7.31 -8.63 12.55
N GLN A 287 -8.25 -9.05 11.70
CA GLN A 287 -8.96 -10.33 11.84
C GLN A 287 -8.00 -11.52 11.65
N VAL A 288 -7.11 -11.45 10.66
CA VAL A 288 -6.09 -12.49 10.40
C VAL A 288 -5.16 -12.63 11.61
N LEU A 289 -4.61 -11.52 12.10
CA LEU A 289 -3.68 -11.49 13.22
C LEU A 289 -4.32 -11.91 14.57
N ASN A 290 -5.64 -11.75 14.72
CA ASN A 290 -6.39 -12.21 15.89
C ASN A 290 -6.67 -13.72 15.91
N GLY A 291 -6.21 -14.47 14.91
CA GLY A 291 -6.13 -15.94 14.99
C GLY A 291 -7.10 -16.71 14.13
N VAL A 292 -7.88 -16.06 13.26
CA VAL A 292 -8.75 -16.76 12.29
C VAL A 292 -7.97 -17.71 11.37
N TRP A 293 -6.69 -17.39 11.13
CA TRP A 293 -5.78 -18.17 10.27
C TRP A 293 -4.55 -18.71 11.01
N SER A 294 -4.54 -18.64 12.35
CA SER A 294 -3.42 -19.16 13.14
C SER A 294 -3.48 -20.67 13.28
N PRO A 295 -2.33 -21.37 13.25
CA PRO A 295 -2.25 -22.75 13.69
C PRO A 295 -2.77 -22.90 15.13
N ALA A 296 -3.39 -24.03 15.45
CA ALA A 296 -3.81 -24.32 16.81
C ALA A 296 -2.59 -24.44 17.75
N GLY A 297 -2.57 -23.65 18.82
CA GLY A 297 -1.52 -23.65 19.84
C GLY A 297 -1.27 -22.27 20.44
N SER A 298 -0.82 -22.21 21.68
CA SER A 298 -0.32 -20.97 22.29
C SER A 298 1.16 -20.79 21.95
N VAL A 299 1.57 -19.55 21.68
CA VAL A 299 2.98 -19.17 21.60
C VAL A 299 3.45 -18.59 22.93
N ASP A 300 4.72 -18.80 23.27
CA ASP A 300 5.33 -18.11 24.42
C ASP A 300 5.64 -16.67 24.04
N VAL A 301 4.64 -15.80 24.22
CA VAL A 301 4.71 -14.37 23.88
C VAL A 301 5.84 -13.68 24.65
N PHE A 302 6.18 -14.13 25.87
CA PHE A 302 7.20 -13.49 26.68
C PHE A 302 8.60 -13.83 26.18
N ASP A 303 8.91 -15.12 26.00
CA ASP A 303 10.21 -15.56 25.47
C ASP A 303 10.48 -14.99 24.06
N ILE A 304 9.46 -15.02 23.19
CA ILE A 304 9.57 -14.47 21.83
C ILE A 304 9.85 -12.96 21.88
N ARG A 305 9.11 -12.20 22.71
CA ARG A 305 9.30 -10.76 22.84
C ARG A 305 10.69 -10.44 23.35
N ASP A 306 11.13 -11.08 24.43
CA ASP A 306 12.43 -10.81 25.05
C ASP A 306 13.57 -11.11 24.08
N ARG A 307 13.48 -12.23 23.35
CA ARG A 307 14.48 -12.59 22.34
C ARG A 307 14.50 -11.62 21.17
N LEU A 308 13.35 -11.24 20.61
CA LEU A 308 13.30 -10.26 19.52
C LEU A 308 13.85 -8.91 19.96
N GLN A 309 13.45 -8.43 21.14
CA GLN A 309 13.90 -7.14 21.68
C GLN A 309 15.43 -7.05 21.83
N GLN A 310 16.09 -8.16 22.15
CA GLN A 310 17.55 -8.22 22.34
C GLN A 310 18.34 -8.40 21.03
N THR A 311 17.73 -8.93 19.98
CA THR A 311 18.47 -9.43 18.80
C THR A 311 18.09 -8.77 17.49
N VAL A 312 16.94 -8.11 17.42
CA VAL A 312 16.51 -7.38 16.22
C VAL A 312 17.42 -6.19 15.96
N ARG A 313 17.60 -5.88 14.68
CA ARG A 313 18.26 -4.66 14.20
C ARG A 313 17.28 -3.94 13.30
N PHE A 314 17.35 -2.61 13.29
CA PHE A 314 16.50 -1.76 12.49
C PHE A 314 17.31 -1.10 11.38
N VAL A 315 16.66 -0.75 10.28
CA VAL A 315 17.22 0.04 9.16
C VAL A 315 16.60 1.42 9.05
#